data_AF-A0A3D3VW53-F1
#
_entry.id   AF-A0A3D3VW53-F1
#
_cell.length_a   1.000
_cell.length_b   1.000
_cell.length_c   1.000
_cell.angle_alpha   90.00
_cell.angle_beta   90.00
_cell.angle_gamma   90.00
#
_symmetry.space_group_name_H-M   'P 1'
#
loop_
_entity.id
_entity.type
_entity.pdbx_description
1 polymer ?
#
loop_
_entity_poly.entity_id
_entity_poly.type
_entity_poly.pdbx_seq_one_letter_code
_entity_poly.pdbx_strand_id
1 'polypeptide(L)'
;EETKEKVENLLAGKVKNKPAMAGSCKLCPWYRSCKNWCKENEDLTNIFYLGRSKRDVLNEDLFVGKVGEVCSLDLADILEKKKKDKNFLKGVAEKTLSKIIARADILHNNRVAVLYKKLELPKVSYELFFDIEDDPTQEFVYMHGVYERNGKGEKFIHFTAKDKTEEAEKEAFGNFWKYVRSLPQDDFAAYYYSPHEKTTYRKMQKLYPDAVSAEEVENFFGNPNVIDLYSIILKHTDWPLGSYSLKEIAQFLGFKWRDETPSGALSIQWFNEYLKNKEEDILKRILEYNEDDCKATMVMKDALEKLDSKL
;
A
#
# COMPACT_ATOMS: atom_id res chain seq x y z
N GLU A 1 -25.71 2.35 28.39
CA GLU A 1 -25.49 3.33 29.48
C GLU A 1 -24.08 3.89 29.43
N GLU A 2 -23.04 3.03 29.46
CA GLU A 2 -21.62 3.41 29.40
C GLU A 2 -21.22 4.30 28.20
N THR A 3 -21.72 4.02 26.99
CA THR A 3 -21.44 4.86 25.81
C THR A 3 -22.02 6.27 25.94
N LYS A 4 -23.22 6.40 26.52
CA LYS A 4 -23.88 7.70 26.71
C LYS A 4 -23.08 8.55 27.69
N GLU A 5 -22.70 7.97 28.82
CA GLU A 5 -21.87 8.64 29.83
C GLU A 5 -20.50 9.08 29.26
N LYS A 6 -19.85 8.21 28.47
CA LYS A 6 -18.59 8.56 27.78
C LYS A 6 -18.76 9.76 26.84
N VAL A 7 -19.85 9.80 26.07
CA VAL A 7 -20.14 10.92 25.16
C VAL A 7 -20.44 12.21 25.95
N GLU A 8 -21.24 12.14 27.02
CA GLU A 8 -21.54 13.28 27.88
C GLU A 8 -20.26 13.86 28.52
N ASN A 9 -19.35 12.99 28.97
CA ASN A 9 -18.07 13.40 29.53
C ASN A 9 -17.12 14.03 28.50
N LEU A 10 -17.15 13.57 27.23
CA LEU A 10 -16.41 14.20 26.13
C LEU A 10 -16.97 15.58 25.81
N LEU A 11 -18.29 15.70 25.69
CA LEU A 11 -18.98 16.97 25.41
C LEU A 11 -18.77 18.00 26.53
N ALA A 12 -18.75 17.55 27.78
CA ALA A 12 -18.48 18.39 28.95
C ALA A 12 -16.97 18.68 29.16
N GLY A 13 -16.08 18.16 28.30
CA GLY A 13 -14.63 18.34 28.43
C GLY A 13 -14.00 17.67 29.65
N LYS A 14 -14.75 16.80 30.35
CA LYS A 14 -14.29 16.05 31.53
C LYS A 14 -13.30 14.96 31.16
N VAL A 15 -13.41 14.44 29.93
CA VAL A 15 -12.46 13.49 29.33
C VAL A 15 -12.06 14.03 27.95
N LYS A 16 -10.82 13.78 27.54
CA LYS A 16 -10.33 14.12 26.19
C LYS A 16 -9.94 12.85 25.45
N ASN A 17 -10.36 12.73 24.19
CA ASN A 17 -9.81 11.72 23.29
C ASN A 17 -8.59 12.29 22.56
N LYS A 18 -7.53 11.49 22.44
CA LYS A 18 -6.39 11.82 21.58
C LYS A 18 -6.68 11.31 20.15
N PRO A 19 -6.36 12.09 19.11
CA PRO A 19 -6.26 11.56 17.76
C PRO A 19 -5.33 10.33 17.71
N ALA A 20 -5.56 9.47 16.73
CA ALA A 20 -4.68 8.36 16.43
C ALA A 20 -4.92 7.95 14.98
N MET A 21 -3.84 7.58 14.29
CA MET A 21 -3.90 7.12 12.93
C MET A 21 -4.48 5.70 12.88
N ALA A 22 -5.43 5.50 11.95
CA ALA A 22 -6.00 4.19 11.65
C ALA A 22 -6.36 4.10 10.17
N GLY A 23 -6.44 2.87 9.65
CA GLY A 23 -6.79 2.62 8.24
C GLY A 23 -8.17 3.18 7.86
N SER A 24 -9.13 3.15 8.78
CA SER A 24 -10.49 3.68 8.58
C SER A 24 -10.54 5.22 8.45
N CYS A 25 -9.47 5.93 8.80
CA CYS A 25 -9.50 7.38 8.81
C CYS A 25 -9.47 8.02 7.41
N LYS A 26 -9.11 7.30 6.34
CA LYS A 26 -8.91 7.90 5.00
C LYS A 26 -10.16 8.58 4.42
N LEU A 27 -11.36 8.13 4.80
CA LEU A 27 -12.64 8.71 4.38
C LEU A 27 -13.25 9.66 5.44
N CYS A 28 -12.53 9.93 6.53
CA CYS A 28 -13.01 10.77 7.62
C CYS A 28 -12.78 12.26 7.30
N PRO A 29 -13.78 13.15 7.47
CA PRO A 29 -13.60 14.59 7.30
C PRO A 29 -12.50 15.19 8.18
N TRP A 30 -12.22 14.57 9.34
CA TRP A 30 -11.19 14.99 10.29
C TRP A 30 -9.81 14.41 10.00
N TYR A 31 -9.64 13.60 8.94
CA TYR A 31 -8.40 12.89 8.65
C TYR A 31 -7.18 13.82 8.66
N ARG A 32 -7.27 14.94 7.93
CA ARG A 32 -6.16 15.90 7.81
C ARG A 32 -5.80 16.51 9.16
N SER A 33 -6.81 16.92 9.94
CA SER A 33 -6.62 17.47 11.28
C SER A 33 -5.97 16.46 12.23
N CYS A 34 -6.49 15.23 12.27
CA CYS A 34 -5.93 14.15 13.07
C CYS A 34 -4.51 13.76 12.65
N LYS A 35 -4.24 13.69 11.33
CA LYS A 35 -2.89 13.38 10.79
C LYS A 35 -1.89 14.45 11.19
N ASN A 36 -2.25 15.72 11.06
CA ASN A 36 -1.41 16.84 11.48
C ASN A 36 -1.13 16.78 12.98
N TRP A 37 -2.16 16.57 13.81
CA TRP A 37 -1.99 16.45 15.25
C TRP A 37 -1.04 15.30 15.62
N CYS A 38 -1.22 14.11 15.04
CA CYS A 38 -0.35 12.96 15.32
C CYS A 38 1.09 13.27 14.93
N LYS A 39 1.31 13.91 13.78
CA LYS A 39 2.65 14.29 13.32
C LYS A 39 3.30 15.33 14.24
N GLU A 40 2.59 16.41 14.57
CA GLU A 40 3.09 17.52 15.38
C GLU A 40 3.38 17.12 16.83
N ASN A 41 2.61 16.17 17.36
CA ASN A 41 2.78 15.69 18.74
C ASN A 41 3.70 14.47 18.82
N GLU A 42 4.29 14.03 17.71
CA GLU A 42 5.08 12.80 17.60
C GLU A 42 4.33 11.59 18.20
N ASP A 43 3.02 11.49 17.97
CA ASP A 43 2.21 10.41 18.53
C ASP A 43 2.70 9.04 18.04
N LEU A 44 2.62 8.03 18.91
CA LEU A 44 3.13 6.70 18.62
C LEU A 44 2.46 6.06 17.40
N THR A 45 1.24 6.47 17.03
CA THR A 45 0.55 5.94 15.84
C THR A 45 1.14 6.41 14.51
N ASN A 46 2.19 7.25 14.54
CA ASN A 46 3.04 7.47 13.38
C ASN A 46 3.98 6.27 13.09
N ILE A 47 4.17 5.35 14.04
CA ILE A 47 4.95 4.13 13.84
C ILE A 47 4.11 3.12 13.06
N PHE A 48 4.63 2.63 11.93
CA PHE A 48 3.90 1.67 11.10
C PHE A 48 3.45 0.43 11.89
N TYR A 49 2.19 0.02 11.72
CA TYR A 49 1.47 -1.03 12.47
C TYR A 49 1.28 -0.80 13.98
N LEU A 50 1.59 0.38 14.51
CA LEU A 50 1.22 0.78 15.86
C LEU A 50 -0.14 1.48 15.85
N GLY A 51 -1.22 0.71 16.01
CA GLY A 51 -2.57 1.25 16.11
C GLY A 51 -2.92 1.78 17.51
N ARG A 52 -4.02 2.54 17.62
CA ARG A 52 -4.52 3.16 18.86
C ARG A 52 -4.47 2.23 20.08
N SER A 53 -4.97 1.00 19.96
CA SER A 53 -5.01 0.05 21.08
C SER A 53 -3.61 -0.25 21.66
N LYS A 54 -2.58 -0.41 20.81
CA LYS A 54 -1.21 -0.63 21.30
C LYS A 54 -0.61 0.67 21.83
N ARG A 55 -0.92 1.81 21.19
CA ARG A 55 -0.51 3.14 21.67
C ARG A 55 -1.01 3.38 23.10
N ASP A 56 -2.28 3.12 23.36
CA ASP A 56 -2.89 3.34 24.67
C ASP A 56 -2.22 2.45 25.74
N VAL A 57 -1.98 1.17 25.43
CA VAL A 57 -1.23 0.25 26.31
C VAL A 57 0.18 0.77 26.61
N LEU A 58 0.93 1.23 25.60
CA LEU A 58 2.27 1.79 25.80
C LEU A 58 2.24 3.08 26.63
N ASN A 59 1.27 3.96 26.39
CA ASN A 59 1.09 5.19 27.16
C ASN A 59 0.82 4.89 28.64
N GLU A 60 0.00 3.89 28.95
CA GLU A 60 -0.42 3.55 30.31
C GLU A 60 0.67 2.79 31.07
N ASP A 61 1.26 1.77 30.44
CA ASP A 61 2.17 0.85 31.12
C ASP A 61 3.62 1.35 31.15
N LEU A 62 4.06 2.02 30.08
CA LEU A 62 5.44 2.51 29.93
C LEU A 62 5.57 4.01 30.11
N PHE A 63 4.45 4.74 30.25
CA PHE A 63 4.44 6.20 30.39
C PHE A 63 5.12 6.94 29.23
N VAL A 64 5.11 6.35 28.03
CA VAL A 64 5.65 6.97 26.80
C VAL A 64 4.50 7.46 25.92
N GLY A 65 4.56 8.71 25.46
CA GLY A 65 3.58 9.32 24.58
C GLY A 65 4.13 9.76 23.23
N LYS A 66 5.47 9.79 23.07
CA LYS A 66 6.14 10.27 21.85
C LYS A 66 7.06 9.23 21.22
N VAL A 67 7.19 9.27 19.89
CA VAL A 67 8.06 8.34 19.14
C VAL A 67 9.50 8.37 19.67
N GLY A 68 10.06 9.56 19.96
CA GLY A 68 11.42 9.67 20.50
C GLY A 68 11.61 8.99 21.86
N GLU A 69 10.59 8.97 22.71
CA GLU A 69 10.64 8.30 24.02
C GLU A 69 10.69 6.77 23.86
N VAL A 70 10.02 6.23 22.84
CA VAL A 70 10.05 4.79 22.51
C VAL A 70 11.46 4.34 22.10
N CYS A 71 12.25 5.22 21.46
CA CYS A 71 13.62 4.90 21.03
C CYS A 71 14.57 4.62 22.20
N SER A 72 14.25 5.15 23.39
CA SER A 72 15.08 5.04 24.59
C SER A 72 14.67 3.88 25.50
N LEU A 73 13.69 3.07 25.10
CA LEU A 73 13.19 1.97 25.90
C LEU A 73 14.19 0.82 25.95
N ASP A 74 14.52 0.37 27.17
CA ASP A 74 15.28 -0.86 27.37
C ASP A 74 14.35 -2.08 27.25
N LEU A 75 14.52 -2.82 26.15
CA LEU A 75 13.72 -4.02 25.88
C LEU A 75 13.92 -5.10 26.96
N ALA A 76 15.13 -5.27 27.49
CA ALA A 76 15.41 -6.31 28.47
C ALA A 76 14.65 -6.06 29.77
N ASP A 77 14.74 -4.84 30.31
CA ASP A 77 14.04 -4.43 31.53
C ASP A 77 12.52 -4.56 31.40
N ILE A 78 11.96 -4.16 30.25
CA ILE A 78 10.53 -4.26 29.98
C ILE A 78 10.08 -5.71 29.94
N LEU A 79 10.86 -6.60 29.31
CA LEU A 79 10.54 -8.03 29.25
C LEU A 79 10.63 -8.70 30.62
N GLU A 80 11.55 -8.29 31.48
CA GLU A 80 11.60 -8.77 32.87
C GLU A 80 10.35 -8.37 33.66
N LYS A 81 9.91 -7.11 33.54
CA LYS A 81 8.68 -6.63 34.18
C LYS A 81 7.46 -7.41 33.67
N LYS A 82 7.39 -7.65 32.35
CA LYS A 82 6.32 -8.43 31.72
C LYS A 82 6.27 -9.89 32.16
N LYS A 83 7.41 -10.51 32.47
CA LYS A 83 7.45 -11.86 33.04
C LYS A 83 6.82 -11.92 34.44
N LYS A 84 6.96 -10.83 35.22
CA LYS A 84 6.46 -10.72 36.59
C LYS A 84 4.96 -10.37 36.65
N ASP A 85 4.48 -9.53 35.73
CA ASP A 85 3.09 -9.10 35.65
C ASP A 85 2.48 -9.41 34.26
N LYS A 86 1.52 -10.34 34.24
CA LYS A 86 0.82 -10.73 33.00
C LYS A 86 -0.14 -9.66 32.47
N ASN A 87 -0.56 -8.71 33.31
CA ASN A 87 -1.39 -7.58 32.91
C ASN A 87 -0.58 -6.46 32.26
N PHE A 88 0.71 -6.37 32.59
CA PHE A 88 1.63 -5.42 31.96
C PHE A 88 1.84 -5.72 30.47
N LEU A 89 1.66 -4.69 29.65
CA LEU A 89 1.70 -4.73 28.20
C LEU A 89 0.76 -5.77 27.58
N LYS A 90 -0.44 -5.94 28.15
CA LYS A 90 -1.42 -6.93 27.68
C LYS A 90 -1.73 -6.72 26.18
N GLY A 91 -1.62 -7.79 25.39
CA GLY A 91 -1.80 -7.73 23.92
C GLY A 91 -0.59 -7.23 23.12
N VAL A 92 0.52 -6.87 23.78
CA VAL A 92 1.79 -6.53 23.14
C VAL A 92 2.82 -7.62 23.46
N ALA A 93 3.13 -8.44 22.46
CA ALA A 93 4.16 -9.48 22.54
C ALA A 93 5.58 -8.90 22.37
N GLU A 94 6.58 -9.66 22.81
CA GLU A 94 8.01 -9.28 22.68
C GLU A 94 8.39 -8.91 21.24
N LYS A 95 8.07 -9.77 20.26
CA LYS A 95 8.34 -9.49 18.84
C LYS A 95 7.67 -8.19 18.36
N THR A 96 6.49 -7.88 18.88
CA THR A 96 5.77 -6.64 18.54
C THR A 96 6.47 -5.44 19.14
N LEU A 97 6.87 -5.51 20.42
CA LEU A 97 7.58 -4.42 21.10
C LEU A 97 8.94 -4.15 20.44
N SER A 98 9.72 -5.20 20.15
CA SER A 98 11.00 -5.08 19.45
C SER A 98 10.84 -4.40 18.08
N LYS A 99 9.82 -4.79 17.28
CA LYS A 99 9.50 -4.10 16.02
C LYS A 99 9.08 -2.65 16.21
N ILE A 100 8.32 -2.33 17.25
CA ILE A 100 7.91 -0.96 17.57
C ILE A 100 9.13 -0.10 17.86
N ILE A 101 10.04 -0.58 18.70
CA ILE A 101 11.28 0.14 19.06
C ILE A 101 12.15 0.35 17.82
N ALA A 102 12.40 -0.70 17.03
CA ALA A 102 13.19 -0.60 15.80
C ALA A 102 12.61 0.40 14.80
N ARG A 103 11.29 0.40 14.61
CA ARG A 103 10.60 1.35 13.72
C ARG A 103 10.57 2.76 14.27
N ALA A 104 10.47 2.94 15.59
CA ALA A 104 10.58 4.24 16.22
C ALA A 104 11.96 4.85 15.94
N ASP A 105 13.02 4.06 16.07
CA ASP A 105 14.39 4.49 15.78
C ASP A 105 14.58 4.87 14.29
N ILE A 106 14.07 4.02 13.38
CA ILE A 106 14.07 4.33 11.94
C ILE A 106 13.31 5.63 11.64
N LEU A 107 12.15 5.83 12.25
CA LEU A 107 11.29 6.99 12.04
C LEU A 107 11.87 8.29 12.62
N HIS A 108 12.46 8.22 13.81
CA HIS A 108 12.90 9.41 14.57
C HIS A 108 14.36 9.78 14.27
N ASN A 109 15.28 8.81 14.35
CA ASN A 109 16.72 9.02 14.29
C ASN A 109 17.28 8.82 12.88
N ASN A 110 17.17 7.61 12.33
CA ASN A 110 17.92 7.23 11.12
C ASN A 110 17.32 7.84 9.85
N ARG A 111 15.98 7.89 9.77
CA ARG A 111 15.21 8.39 8.61
C ARG A 111 15.61 7.78 7.27
N VAL A 112 16.12 6.56 7.29
CA VAL A 112 16.54 5.78 6.12
C VAL A 112 15.84 4.43 6.18
N ALA A 113 15.41 3.93 5.02
CA ALA A 113 14.80 2.61 4.90
C ALA A 113 15.83 1.51 5.15
N VAL A 114 15.40 0.43 5.80
CA VAL A 114 16.23 -0.73 6.16
C VAL A 114 15.70 -1.97 5.44
N LEU A 115 16.62 -2.78 4.92
CA LEU A 115 16.35 -4.11 4.38
C LEU A 115 17.00 -5.15 5.30
N TYR A 116 16.24 -6.13 5.75
CA TYR A 116 16.69 -7.12 6.73
C TYR A 116 17.23 -8.42 6.11
N LYS A 117 17.00 -8.64 4.81
CA LYS A 117 17.42 -9.86 4.10
C LYS A 117 17.69 -9.53 2.63
N LYS A 118 18.67 -10.20 2.04
CA LYS A 118 18.90 -10.17 0.60
C LYS A 118 17.63 -10.57 -0.17
N LEU A 119 17.36 -9.84 -1.24
CA LEU A 119 16.25 -10.05 -2.15
C LEU A 119 16.73 -10.85 -3.36
N GLU A 120 15.91 -11.81 -3.77
CA GLU A 120 16.11 -12.58 -5.00
C GLU A 120 15.16 -12.01 -6.06
N LEU A 121 15.51 -10.83 -6.60
CA LEU A 121 14.76 -10.22 -7.70
C LEU A 121 15.25 -10.79 -9.04
N PRO A 122 14.33 -11.09 -9.99
CA PRO A 122 14.66 -11.75 -11.24
C PRO A 122 15.47 -10.82 -12.15
N LYS A 123 16.42 -11.40 -12.87
CA LYS A 123 17.19 -10.71 -13.92
C LYS A 123 16.63 -11.09 -15.26
N VAL A 124 15.90 -10.17 -15.88
CA VAL A 124 15.16 -10.37 -17.13
C VAL A 124 15.32 -9.16 -18.04
N SER A 125 15.07 -9.34 -19.33
CA SER A 125 15.11 -8.27 -20.33
C SER A 125 13.84 -7.42 -20.31
N TYR A 126 12.71 -7.95 -19.84
CA TYR A 126 11.42 -7.27 -19.79
C TYR A 126 10.90 -7.16 -18.36
N GLU A 127 10.72 -5.93 -17.88
CA GLU A 127 10.07 -5.66 -16.61
C GLU A 127 8.73 -4.99 -16.84
N LEU A 128 7.69 -5.55 -16.22
CA LEU A 128 6.33 -5.05 -16.29
C LEU A 128 5.97 -4.52 -14.91
N PHE A 129 5.65 -3.24 -14.80
CA PHE A 129 5.05 -2.68 -13.59
C PHE A 129 3.60 -2.44 -13.91
N PHE A 130 2.70 -3.19 -13.29
CA PHE A 130 1.29 -3.14 -13.65
C PHE A 130 0.41 -2.84 -12.47
N ASP A 131 -0.69 -2.15 -12.77
CA ASP A 131 -1.73 -1.75 -11.83
C ASP A 131 -3.09 -1.85 -12.53
N ILE A 132 -4.15 -1.97 -11.74
CA ILE A 132 -5.52 -2.07 -12.26
C ILE A 132 -6.38 -0.97 -11.66
N GLU A 133 -7.30 -0.45 -12.47
CA GLU A 133 -8.34 0.43 -11.98
C GLU A 133 -9.70 -0.27 -12.03
N ASP A 134 -10.37 -0.31 -10.88
CA ASP A 134 -11.68 -0.90 -10.71
C ASP A 134 -12.63 0.00 -9.91
N ASP A 135 -13.93 -0.17 -10.18
CA ASP A 135 -14.99 0.36 -9.35
C ASP A 135 -15.63 -0.79 -8.56
N PRO A 136 -15.26 -0.97 -7.28
CA PRO A 136 -15.80 -2.05 -6.45
C PRO A 136 -17.29 -1.88 -6.13
N THR A 137 -17.86 -0.68 -6.31
CA THR A 137 -19.31 -0.45 -6.11
C THR A 137 -20.14 -0.92 -7.29
N GLN A 138 -19.49 -1.06 -8.46
CA GLN A 138 -20.10 -1.50 -9.70
C GLN A 138 -19.55 -2.87 -10.17
N GLU A 139 -18.64 -3.47 -9.39
CA GLU A 139 -17.92 -4.71 -9.70
C GLU A 139 -17.30 -4.71 -11.11
N PHE A 140 -16.68 -3.60 -11.51
CA PHE A 140 -16.20 -3.37 -12.88
C PHE A 140 -14.73 -2.94 -12.91
N VAL A 141 -13.89 -3.65 -13.65
CA VAL A 141 -12.48 -3.33 -13.88
C VAL A 141 -12.35 -2.63 -15.23
N TYR A 142 -12.12 -1.32 -15.21
CA TYR A 142 -12.10 -0.53 -16.43
C TYR A 142 -10.72 -0.39 -17.06
N MET A 143 -9.64 -0.71 -16.34
CA MET A 143 -8.30 -0.60 -16.90
C MET A 143 -7.30 -1.59 -16.32
N HIS A 144 -6.44 -2.09 -17.22
CA HIS A 144 -5.19 -2.78 -16.90
C HIS A 144 -4.04 -1.98 -17.52
N GLY A 145 -3.23 -1.31 -16.70
CA GLY A 145 -2.07 -0.57 -17.18
C GLY A 145 -0.77 -1.30 -16.92
N VAL A 146 0.19 -1.14 -17.82
CA VAL A 146 1.52 -1.73 -17.76
C VAL A 146 2.54 -0.70 -18.17
N TYR A 147 3.46 -0.38 -17.27
CA TYR A 147 4.71 0.28 -17.63
C TYR A 147 5.76 -0.78 -17.94
N GLU A 148 6.09 -0.93 -19.23
CA GLU A 148 7.08 -1.88 -19.74
C GLU A 148 8.44 -1.19 -19.79
N ARG A 149 9.45 -1.78 -19.14
CA ARG A 149 10.87 -1.40 -19.24
C ARG A 149 11.68 -2.54 -19.85
N ASN A 150 12.43 -2.25 -20.91
CA ASN A 150 13.35 -3.21 -21.52
C ASN A 150 14.56 -2.52 -22.18
N GLY A 151 15.42 -3.31 -22.85
CA GLY A 151 16.61 -2.80 -23.54
C GLY A 151 16.36 -1.81 -24.69
N LYS A 152 15.10 -1.62 -25.13
CA LYS A 152 14.72 -0.62 -26.15
C LYS A 152 14.17 0.68 -25.54
N GLY A 153 13.87 0.70 -24.25
CA GLY A 153 13.34 1.86 -23.55
C GLY A 153 12.18 1.53 -22.63
N GLU A 154 11.41 2.56 -22.29
CA GLU A 154 10.26 2.48 -21.39
C GLU A 154 9.00 2.97 -22.12
N LYS A 155 7.87 2.28 -21.94
CA LYS A 155 6.57 2.71 -22.51
C LYS A 155 5.42 2.29 -21.62
N PHE A 156 4.37 3.10 -21.64
CA PHE A 156 3.08 2.74 -21.05
C PHE A 156 2.18 2.05 -22.07
N ILE A 157 1.59 0.93 -21.67
CA ILE A 157 0.60 0.18 -22.43
C ILE A 157 -0.63 0.08 -21.53
N HIS A 158 -1.81 0.26 -22.11
CA HIS A 158 -3.06 0.15 -21.36
C HIS A 158 -4.08 -0.67 -22.13
N PHE A 159 -4.89 -1.41 -21.37
CA PHE A 159 -6.05 -2.14 -21.87
C PHE A 159 -7.26 -1.60 -21.11
N THR A 160 -7.98 -0.67 -21.75
CA THR A 160 -9.03 0.13 -21.10
C THR A 160 -10.38 -0.15 -21.73
N ALA A 161 -11.36 -0.50 -20.92
CA ALA A 161 -12.75 -0.56 -21.34
C ALA A 161 -13.27 0.88 -21.53
N LYS A 162 -13.66 1.22 -22.76
CA LYS A 162 -14.18 2.57 -23.09
C LYS A 162 -15.69 2.72 -22.84
N ASP A 163 -16.36 1.62 -22.55
CA ASP A 163 -17.78 1.54 -22.22
C ASP A 163 -17.96 0.64 -20.99
N LYS A 164 -19.06 0.86 -20.26
CA LYS A 164 -19.41 0.03 -19.11
C LYS A 164 -20.31 -1.12 -19.55
N THR A 165 -19.74 -2.03 -20.34
CA THR A 165 -20.41 -3.27 -20.76
C THR A 165 -19.52 -4.48 -20.47
N GLU A 166 -20.15 -5.65 -20.34
CA GLU A 166 -19.47 -6.92 -20.13
C GLU A 166 -18.45 -7.20 -21.25
N GLU A 167 -18.83 -6.91 -22.51
CA GLU A 167 -17.97 -7.13 -23.67
C GLU A 167 -16.73 -6.25 -23.65
N ALA A 168 -16.86 -4.98 -23.25
CA ALA A 168 -15.74 -4.04 -23.19
C ALA A 168 -14.74 -4.41 -22.08
N GLU A 169 -15.25 -4.83 -20.90
CA GLU A 169 -14.41 -5.34 -19.81
C GLU A 169 -13.69 -6.64 -20.20
N LYS A 170 -14.43 -7.59 -20.79
CA LYS A 170 -13.88 -8.84 -21.30
C LYS A 170 -12.80 -8.60 -22.36
N GLU A 171 -13.01 -7.65 -23.27
CA GLU A 171 -12.05 -7.29 -24.29
C GLU A 171 -10.77 -6.70 -23.67
N ALA A 172 -10.88 -5.75 -22.74
CA ALA A 172 -9.75 -5.17 -22.05
C ALA A 172 -8.92 -6.25 -21.32
N PHE A 173 -9.61 -7.12 -20.56
CA PHE A 173 -8.98 -8.23 -19.85
C PHE A 173 -8.30 -9.22 -20.81
N GLY A 174 -9.00 -9.63 -21.87
CA GLY A 174 -8.45 -10.55 -22.87
C GLY A 174 -7.24 -9.96 -23.61
N ASN A 175 -7.24 -8.66 -23.89
CA ASN A 175 -6.12 -7.98 -24.56
C ASN A 175 -4.89 -7.87 -23.64
N PHE A 176 -5.08 -7.67 -22.33
CA PHE A 176 -3.99 -7.79 -21.35
C PHE A 176 -3.32 -9.17 -21.43
N TRP A 177 -4.10 -10.25 -21.43
CA TRP A 177 -3.55 -11.61 -21.52
C TRP A 177 -2.91 -11.91 -22.87
N LYS A 178 -3.45 -11.40 -23.98
CA LYS A 178 -2.79 -11.48 -25.29
C LYS A 178 -1.41 -10.82 -25.26
N TYR A 179 -1.28 -9.68 -24.58
CA TYR A 179 0.00 -9.01 -24.42
C TYR A 179 0.97 -9.84 -23.56
N VAL A 180 0.52 -10.37 -22.40
CA VAL A 180 1.34 -11.26 -21.57
C VAL A 180 1.84 -12.47 -22.37
N ARG A 181 0.97 -13.11 -23.17
CA ARG A 181 1.34 -14.23 -24.06
C ARG A 181 2.31 -13.84 -25.19
N SER A 182 2.41 -12.55 -25.53
CA SER A 182 3.32 -12.06 -26.58
C SER A 182 4.74 -11.84 -26.08
N LEU A 183 4.94 -11.82 -24.75
CA LEU A 183 6.26 -11.62 -24.14
C LEU A 183 7.12 -12.88 -24.28
N PRO A 184 8.47 -12.72 -24.33
CA PRO A 184 9.37 -13.86 -24.37
C PRO A 184 9.20 -14.73 -23.13
N GLN A 185 9.02 -16.04 -23.34
CA GLN A 185 8.90 -17.00 -22.25
C GLN A 185 10.15 -16.94 -21.35
N ASP A 186 9.93 -16.92 -20.03
CA ASP A 186 10.97 -16.90 -18.98
C ASP A 186 11.96 -15.71 -19.00
N ASP A 187 11.72 -14.69 -19.84
CA ASP A 187 12.54 -13.47 -19.91
C ASP A 187 11.70 -12.19 -19.66
N PHE A 188 10.69 -12.33 -18.80
CA PHE A 188 10.00 -11.19 -18.20
C PHE A 188 9.73 -11.39 -16.71
N ALA A 189 9.54 -10.27 -16.01
CA ALA A 189 9.07 -10.19 -14.64
C ALA A 189 7.96 -9.16 -14.54
N ALA A 190 6.95 -9.45 -13.73
CA ALA A 190 5.83 -8.56 -13.48
C ALA A 190 5.79 -8.16 -11.99
N TYR A 191 5.60 -6.88 -11.73
CA TYR A 191 5.60 -6.30 -10.38
C TYR A 191 4.29 -5.55 -10.17
N TYR A 192 3.67 -5.76 -9.02
CA TYR A 192 2.41 -5.13 -8.61
C TYR A 192 2.45 -4.84 -7.10
N TYR A 193 1.51 -4.04 -6.59
CA TYR A 193 1.60 -3.45 -5.24
C TYR A 193 0.45 -3.83 -4.30
N SER A 194 -0.27 -4.93 -4.51
CA SER A 194 -1.25 -5.41 -3.53
C SER A 194 -1.71 -6.84 -3.81
N PRO A 195 -2.26 -7.58 -2.82
CA PRO A 195 -3.04 -8.79 -3.09
C PRO A 195 -4.31 -8.55 -3.94
N HIS A 196 -4.70 -7.29 -4.16
CA HIS A 196 -5.89 -6.89 -4.91
C HIS A 196 -5.87 -7.42 -6.34
N GLU A 197 -4.78 -7.21 -7.06
CA GLU A 197 -4.60 -7.57 -8.47
C GLU A 197 -4.82 -9.07 -8.68
N LYS A 198 -4.16 -9.91 -7.85
CA LYS A 198 -4.34 -11.37 -7.86
C LYS A 198 -5.77 -11.78 -7.56
N THR A 199 -6.40 -11.13 -6.58
CA THR A 199 -7.78 -11.42 -6.19
C THR A 199 -8.77 -11.04 -7.29
N THR A 200 -8.57 -9.89 -7.91
CA THR A 200 -9.41 -9.35 -8.97
C THR A 200 -9.28 -10.19 -10.23
N TYR A 201 -8.08 -10.57 -10.66
CA TYR A 201 -7.91 -11.41 -11.85
C TYR A 201 -8.52 -12.80 -11.69
N ARG A 202 -8.48 -13.40 -10.48
CA ARG A 202 -9.22 -14.63 -10.18
C ARG A 202 -10.74 -14.46 -10.28
N LYS A 203 -11.28 -13.30 -9.93
CA LYS A 203 -12.71 -12.99 -10.09
C LYS A 203 -13.05 -12.79 -11.57
N MET A 204 -12.27 -11.98 -12.28
CA MET A 204 -12.45 -11.72 -13.71
C MET A 204 -12.35 -12.99 -14.55
N GLN A 205 -11.43 -13.90 -14.22
CA GLN A 205 -11.33 -15.20 -14.88
C GLN A 205 -12.63 -16.02 -14.76
N LYS A 206 -13.30 -15.98 -13.60
CA LYS A 206 -14.58 -16.67 -13.41
C LYS A 206 -15.72 -16.02 -14.19
N LEU A 207 -15.68 -14.70 -14.37
CA LEU A 207 -16.63 -13.96 -15.19
C LEU A 207 -16.38 -14.21 -16.69
N TYR A 208 -15.11 -14.30 -17.09
CA TYR A 208 -14.67 -14.36 -18.48
C TYR A 208 -13.77 -15.59 -18.75
N PRO A 209 -14.28 -16.82 -18.58
CA PRO A 209 -13.46 -18.03 -18.69
C PRO A 209 -12.89 -18.25 -20.10
N ASP A 210 -13.49 -17.66 -21.13
CA ASP A 210 -13.03 -17.75 -22.52
C ASP A 210 -11.90 -16.77 -22.86
N ALA A 211 -11.64 -15.77 -21.99
CA ALA A 211 -10.55 -14.80 -22.20
C ALA A 211 -9.18 -15.38 -21.75
N VAL A 212 -9.20 -16.13 -20.64
CA VAL A 212 -8.02 -16.74 -20.02
C VAL A 212 -8.44 -17.97 -19.21
N SER A 213 -7.66 -19.04 -19.26
CA SER A 213 -7.95 -20.23 -18.46
C SER A 213 -7.62 -19.99 -16.98
N ALA A 214 -8.31 -20.69 -16.07
CA ALA A 214 -8.00 -20.65 -14.64
C ALA A 214 -6.54 -21.06 -14.35
N GLU A 215 -6.04 -22.06 -15.09
CA GLU A 215 -4.66 -22.53 -14.98
C GLU A 215 -3.66 -21.44 -15.38
N GLU A 216 -3.92 -20.69 -16.46
CA GLU A 216 -3.05 -19.62 -16.90
C GLU A 216 -2.95 -18.48 -15.87
N VAL A 217 -4.07 -18.12 -15.22
CA VAL A 217 -4.07 -17.13 -14.14
C VAL A 217 -3.28 -17.61 -12.93
N GLU A 218 -3.47 -18.86 -12.50
CA GLU A 218 -2.72 -19.43 -11.37
C GLU A 218 -1.23 -19.60 -11.70
N ASN A 219 -0.88 -20.00 -12.92
CA ASN A 219 0.50 -20.11 -13.39
C ASN A 219 1.17 -18.73 -13.41
N PHE A 220 0.48 -17.69 -13.87
CA PHE A 220 1.01 -16.32 -13.85
C PHE A 220 1.30 -15.87 -12.41
N PHE A 221 0.31 -15.89 -11.50
CA PHE A 221 0.51 -15.45 -10.11
C PHE A 221 1.23 -16.46 -9.20
N GLY A 222 1.58 -17.63 -9.72
CA GLY A 222 2.43 -18.64 -9.09
C GLY A 222 3.87 -18.60 -9.59
N ASN A 223 4.13 -17.90 -10.69
CA ASN A 223 5.47 -17.72 -11.24
C ASN A 223 6.32 -16.85 -10.29
N PRO A 224 7.56 -17.28 -9.92
CA PRO A 224 8.44 -16.50 -9.06
C PRO A 224 8.82 -15.12 -9.62
N ASN A 225 8.68 -14.90 -10.93
CA ASN A 225 8.92 -13.61 -11.58
C ASN A 225 7.70 -12.67 -11.53
N VAL A 226 6.56 -13.10 -10.98
CA VAL A 226 5.36 -12.27 -10.78
C VAL A 226 5.25 -11.92 -9.30
N ILE A 227 5.66 -10.70 -8.96
CA ILE A 227 6.09 -10.32 -7.60
C ILE A 227 5.18 -9.25 -7.02
N ASP A 228 4.56 -9.58 -5.89
CA ASP A 228 3.90 -8.63 -4.99
C ASP A 228 4.97 -7.87 -4.17
N LEU A 229 5.27 -6.64 -4.59
CA LEU A 229 6.24 -5.78 -3.91
C LEU A 229 5.78 -5.38 -2.51
N TYR A 230 4.48 -5.23 -2.28
CA TYR A 230 3.96 -4.89 -0.96
C TYR A 230 4.23 -6.02 0.04
N SER A 231 4.08 -7.28 -0.38
CA SER A 231 4.46 -8.45 0.43
C SER A 231 5.95 -8.47 0.77
N ILE A 232 6.85 -8.11 -0.16
CA ILE A 232 8.29 -8.01 0.12
C ILE A 232 8.55 -6.90 1.14
N ILE A 233 8.01 -5.70 0.89
CA ILE A 233 8.19 -4.53 1.74
C ILE A 233 7.75 -4.81 3.17
N LEU A 234 6.55 -5.39 3.35
CA LEU A 234 6.01 -5.72 4.67
C LEU A 234 6.87 -6.72 5.45
N LYS A 235 7.48 -7.69 4.77
CA LYS A 235 8.20 -8.80 5.40
C LYS A 235 9.67 -8.49 5.65
N HIS A 236 10.29 -7.75 4.74
CA HIS A 236 11.75 -7.66 4.67
C HIS A 236 12.29 -6.25 4.83
N THR A 237 11.43 -5.23 4.89
CA THR A 237 11.88 -3.84 5.04
C THR A 237 11.18 -3.11 6.17
N ASP A 238 11.82 -2.06 6.65
CA ASP A 238 11.14 -1.00 7.40
C ASP A 238 11.50 0.38 6.83
N TRP A 239 10.50 1.25 6.79
CA TRP A 239 10.59 2.59 6.23
C TRP A 239 10.27 3.62 7.32
N PRO A 240 10.85 4.82 7.25
CA PRO A 240 10.59 5.92 8.19
C PRO A 240 9.23 6.59 7.92
N LEU A 241 8.18 5.79 7.84
CA LEU A 241 6.83 6.19 7.43
C LEU A 241 5.78 5.51 8.31
N GLY A 242 4.68 6.21 8.57
CA GLY A 242 3.52 5.64 9.27
C GLY A 242 2.59 4.81 8.39
N SER A 243 2.82 4.80 7.07
CA SER A 243 2.07 4.01 6.12
C SER A 243 2.98 3.50 5.01
N TYR A 244 2.83 2.22 4.67
CA TYR A 244 3.55 1.57 3.57
C TYR A 244 2.67 1.44 2.32
N SER A 245 1.73 2.37 2.09
CA SER A 245 1.04 2.46 0.80
C SER A 245 1.99 2.92 -0.30
N LEU A 246 1.75 2.52 -1.55
CA LEU A 246 2.54 2.91 -2.73
C LEU A 246 2.84 4.41 -2.74
N LYS A 247 1.80 5.23 -2.58
CA LYS A 247 1.89 6.69 -2.53
C LYS A 247 2.89 7.22 -1.51
N GLU A 248 2.79 6.76 -0.26
CA GLU A 248 3.61 7.29 0.84
C GLU A 248 5.09 6.89 0.67
N ILE A 249 5.38 5.65 0.25
CA ILE A 249 6.76 5.25 -0.02
C ILE A 249 7.31 5.94 -1.27
N ALA A 250 6.51 6.09 -2.34
CA ALA A 250 7.00 6.66 -3.59
C ALA A 250 7.32 8.14 -3.41
N GLN A 251 6.48 8.87 -2.68
CA GLN A 251 6.74 10.25 -2.29
C GLN A 251 7.99 10.36 -1.41
N PHE A 252 8.21 9.43 -0.48
CA PHE A 252 9.45 9.35 0.30
C PHE A 252 10.68 9.14 -0.58
N LEU A 253 10.55 8.34 -1.65
CA LEU A 253 11.58 8.14 -2.67
C LEU A 253 11.70 9.29 -3.68
N GLY A 254 10.91 10.37 -3.53
CA GLY A 254 10.97 11.56 -4.37
C GLY A 254 10.11 11.51 -5.63
N PHE A 255 9.31 10.46 -5.83
CA PHE A 255 8.36 10.37 -6.94
C PHE A 255 7.20 11.36 -6.73
N LYS A 256 6.74 11.94 -7.84
CA LYS A 256 5.61 12.88 -7.88
C LYS A 256 4.66 12.46 -8.99
N TRP A 257 3.41 12.26 -8.62
CA TRP A 257 2.32 12.11 -9.59
C TRP A 257 2.13 13.43 -10.35
N ARG A 258 1.64 13.32 -11.59
CA ARG A 258 1.23 14.45 -12.42
C ARG A 258 -0.01 15.14 -11.84
N ASP A 259 -0.96 14.37 -11.31
CA ASP A 259 -2.13 14.91 -10.63
C ASP A 259 -1.77 15.43 -9.22
N GLU A 260 -2.36 16.55 -8.80
CA GLU A 260 -2.14 17.15 -7.48
C GLU A 260 -2.80 16.35 -6.35
N THR A 261 -3.85 15.60 -6.68
CA THR A 261 -4.69 14.86 -5.74
C THR A 261 -4.89 13.40 -6.18
N PRO A 262 -3.81 12.61 -6.40
CA PRO A 262 -3.94 11.25 -6.92
C PRO A 262 -4.68 10.36 -5.90
N SER A 263 -5.77 9.72 -6.34
CA SER A 263 -6.65 8.88 -5.53
C SER A 263 -7.51 7.96 -6.41
N GLY A 264 -7.56 6.66 -6.10
CA GLY A 264 -8.45 5.71 -6.77
C GLY A 264 -9.95 6.07 -6.66
N ALA A 265 -10.37 6.78 -5.60
CA ALA A 265 -11.75 7.27 -5.54
C ALA A 265 -12.04 8.37 -6.59
N LEU A 266 -11.02 9.15 -6.96
CA LEU A 266 -11.14 10.16 -8.01
C LEU A 266 -11.02 9.52 -9.40
N SER A 267 -10.21 8.48 -9.58
CA SER A 267 -10.17 7.73 -10.85
C SER A 267 -11.54 7.15 -11.21
N ILE A 268 -12.26 6.59 -10.23
CA ILE A 268 -13.67 6.16 -10.40
C ILE A 268 -14.58 7.32 -10.81
N GLN A 269 -14.46 8.48 -10.17
CA GLN A 269 -15.26 9.65 -10.52
C GLN A 269 -14.99 10.09 -11.97
N TRP A 270 -13.72 10.20 -12.36
CA TRP A 270 -13.31 10.56 -13.72
C TRP A 270 -13.80 9.55 -14.73
N PHE A 271 -13.76 8.25 -14.42
CA PHE A 271 -14.26 7.22 -15.32
C PHE A 271 -15.77 7.34 -15.55
N ASN A 272 -16.55 7.57 -14.49
CA ASN A 272 -18.00 7.81 -14.61
C ASN A 272 -18.30 9.09 -15.42
N GLU A 273 -17.49 10.14 -15.27
CA GLU A 273 -17.60 11.37 -16.05
C GLU A 273 -17.27 11.14 -17.54
N TYR A 274 -16.19 10.39 -17.82
CA TYR A 274 -15.82 9.97 -19.15
C TYR A 274 -16.92 9.12 -19.81
N LEU A 275 -17.53 8.17 -19.10
CA LEU A 275 -18.64 7.37 -19.66
C LEU A 275 -19.84 8.23 -20.06
N LYS A 276 -20.09 9.32 -19.32
CA LYS A 276 -21.21 10.24 -19.58
C LYS A 276 -20.93 11.18 -20.76
N ASN A 277 -19.74 11.77 -20.81
CA ASN A 277 -19.45 12.86 -21.74
C ASN A 277 -18.57 12.43 -22.92
N LYS A 278 -17.87 11.30 -22.81
CA LYS A 278 -16.88 10.77 -23.78
C LYS A 278 -15.78 11.77 -24.11
N GLU A 279 -15.37 12.57 -23.12
CA GLU A 279 -14.29 13.54 -23.26
C GLU A 279 -12.92 12.87 -23.14
N GLU A 280 -12.14 12.92 -24.22
CA GLU A 280 -10.82 12.26 -24.29
C GLU A 280 -9.80 12.85 -23.29
N ASP A 281 -9.94 14.11 -22.87
CA ASP A 281 -9.06 14.70 -21.85
C ASP A 281 -9.26 14.04 -20.47
N ILE A 282 -10.48 13.60 -20.16
CA ILE A 282 -10.77 12.86 -18.92
C ILE A 282 -10.16 11.46 -19.00
N LEU A 283 -10.32 10.77 -20.14
CA LEU A 283 -9.68 9.48 -20.35
C LEU A 283 -8.16 9.61 -20.23
N LYS A 284 -7.57 10.61 -20.88
CA LYS A 284 -6.14 10.89 -20.79
C LYS A 284 -5.70 11.07 -19.33
N ARG A 285 -6.43 11.83 -18.52
CA ARG A 285 -6.13 12.01 -17.10
C ARG A 285 -6.14 10.69 -16.33
N ILE A 286 -7.08 9.78 -16.61
CA ILE A 286 -7.14 8.44 -16.01
C ILE A 286 -5.92 7.61 -16.42
N LEU A 287 -5.56 7.64 -17.71
CA LEU A 287 -4.37 6.95 -18.22
C LEU A 287 -3.09 7.47 -17.57
N GLU A 288 -2.96 8.79 -17.42
CA GLU A 288 -1.81 9.42 -16.77
C GLU A 288 -1.71 9.06 -15.28
N TYR A 289 -2.85 9.00 -14.57
CA TYR A 289 -2.90 8.57 -13.18
C TYR A 289 -2.38 7.14 -13.01
N ASN A 290 -2.88 6.20 -13.82
CA ASN A 290 -2.48 4.80 -13.71
C ASN A 290 -1.05 4.54 -14.23
N GLU A 291 -0.61 5.25 -15.26
CA GLU A 291 0.80 5.24 -15.67
C GLU A 291 1.71 5.71 -14.52
N ASP A 292 1.30 6.70 -13.73
CA ASP A 292 2.05 7.14 -12.56
C ASP A 292 2.08 6.08 -11.45
N ASP A 293 0.99 5.35 -11.21
CA ASP A 293 0.96 4.23 -10.25
C ASP A 293 1.88 3.08 -10.71
N CYS A 294 1.91 2.76 -12.01
CA CYS A 294 2.85 1.81 -12.58
C CYS A 294 4.31 2.29 -12.43
N LYS A 295 4.60 3.56 -12.73
CA LYS A 295 5.95 4.15 -12.52
C LYS A 295 6.35 4.21 -11.06
N ALA A 296 5.42 4.49 -10.15
CA ALA A 296 5.68 4.46 -8.72
C ALA A 296 6.09 3.05 -8.28
N THR A 297 5.47 2.01 -8.84
CA THR A 297 5.82 0.61 -8.61
C THR A 297 7.23 0.29 -9.15
N MET A 298 7.61 0.84 -10.31
CA MET A 298 8.99 0.78 -10.81
C MET A 298 9.99 1.43 -9.85
N VAL A 299 9.69 2.64 -9.37
CA VAL A 299 10.54 3.36 -8.40
C VAL A 299 10.69 2.55 -7.10
N MET A 300 9.63 1.87 -6.64
CA MET A 300 9.71 0.95 -5.49
C MET A 300 10.72 -0.16 -5.73
N LYS A 301 10.58 -0.87 -6.86
CA LYS A 301 11.45 -1.99 -7.22
C LYS A 301 12.91 -1.55 -7.30
N ASP A 302 13.18 -0.44 -7.96
CA ASP A 302 14.54 0.10 -8.10
C ASP A 302 15.13 0.54 -6.75
N ALA A 303 14.30 1.05 -5.83
CA ALA A 303 14.74 1.37 -4.49
C ALA A 303 15.07 0.12 -3.67
N LEU A 304 14.29 -0.95 -3.80
CA LEU A 304 14.56 -2.23 -3.17
C LEU A 304 15.88 -2.83 -3.68
N GLU A 305 16.16 -2.78 -4.98
CA GLU A 305 17.46 -3.21 -5.53
C GLU A 305 18.62 -2.38 -4.99
N LYS A 306 18.45 -1.05 -4.88
CA LYS A 306 19.48 -0.19 -4.29
C LYS A 306 19.74 -0.51 -2.83
N LEU A 307 18.69 -0.79 -2.05
CA LEU A 307 18.84 -1.25 -0.65
C LEU A 307 19.54 -2.61 -0.59
N ASP A 308 19.16 -3.53 -1.48
CA ASP A 308 19.76 -4.86 -1.57
C ASP A 308 21.24 -4.80 -1.89
N SER A 309 21.66 -3.93 -2.82
CA SER A 309 23.07 -3.75 -3.19
C SER A 309 23.97 -3.27 -2.04
N LYS A 310 23.39 -2.69 -0.99
CA LYS A 310 24.11 -2.16 0.18
C LYS A 310 24.18 -3.13 1.35
N LEU A 311 23.42 -4.22 1.31
CA LEU A 311 23.40 -5.27 2.33
C LEU A 311 24.57 -6.25 2.12
#